data_AF-A0A938IDP8-F1
#
_entry.id   AF-A0A938IDP8-F1
#
_cell.length_a   1.000
_cell.length_b   1.000
_cell.length_c   1.000
_cell.angle_alpha   90.00
_cell.angle_beta   90.00
_cell.angle_gamma   90.00
#
_symmetry.space_group_name_H-M   'P 1'
#
loop_
_entity.id
_entity.type
_entity.pdbx_description
1 polymer ?
#
loop_
_entity_poly.entity_id
_entity_poly.type
_entity_poly.pdbx_seq_one_letter_code
_entity_poly.pdbx_strand_id
1 'polypeptide(L)'
;MKEPIAHLANGEMGGSGRFREQRFGCRELVDEGGRLACMVYVDLNQVKAGQAPHPEDSNYSAIQERLVAWRKGEALAGVEALLGNR
;
A
#
# COMPACT_ATOMS: atom_id res chain seq x y z
N MET A 1 -4.00 18.40 -3.62
CA MET A 1 -3.30 19.46 -2.84
C MET A 1 -2.36 18.76 -1.88
N LYS A 2 -1.08 19.13 -1.84
CA LYS A 2 -0.12 18.54 -0.89
C LYS A 2 -0.35 19.16 0.51
N GLU A 3 0.00 18.42 1.55
CA GLU A 3 -0.20 18.78 2.98
C GLU A 3 0.14 20.25 3.32
N PRO A 4 1.34 20.76 2.97
CA PRO A 4 1.71 22.14 3.33
C PRO A 4 0.83 23.20 2.65
N ILE A 5 0.39 22.92 1.41
CA ILE A 5 -0.46 23.82 0.63
C ILE A 5 -1.86 23.85 1.22
N ALA A 6 -2.37 22.70 1.70
CA ALA A 6 -3.68 22.60 2.34
C ALA A 6 -3.76 23.43 3.64
N HIS A 7 -2.70 23.43 4.45
CA HIS A 7 -2.61 24.28 5.64
C HIS A 7 -2.54 25.76 5.31
N LEU A 8 -1.73 26.15 4.32
CA LEU A 8 -1.63 27.55 3.88
C LEU A 8 -2.99 28.09 3.40
N ALA A 9 -3.67 27.35 2.54
CA ALA A 9 -4.98 27.75 2.02
C ALA A 9 -6.06 27.81 3.11
N ASN A 10 -6.05 26.88 4.07
CA ASN A 10 -6.94 26.92 5.24
C ASN A 10 -6.68 28.20 6.08
N GLY A 11 -5.41 28.53 6.32
CA GLY A 11 -5.00 29.75 7.04
C GLY A 11 -5.45 31.04 6.34
N GLU A 12 -5.26 31.13 5.02
CA GLU A 12 -5.68 32.29 4.22
C GLU A 12 -7.21 32.48 4.18
N MET A 13 -7.98 31.39 4.29
CA MET A 13 -9.45 31.42 4.32
C MET A 13 -10.05 31.54 5.72
N GLY A 14 -9.21 31.69 6.76
CA GLY A 14 -9.68 31.86 8.14
C GLY A 14 -10.46 30.67 8.69
N GLY A 15 -10.28 29.45 8.14
CA GLY A 15 -11.01 28.26 8.54
C GLY A 15 -10.14 27.01 8.57
N SER A 16 -10.42 26.09 9.49
CA SER A 16 -9.76 24.78 9.54
C SER A 16 -10.46 23.78 8.61
N GLY A 17 -9.71 22.80 8.10
CA GLY A 17 -10.28 21.55 7.61
C GLY A 17 -10.76 21.50 6.16
N ARG A 18 -11.17 22.60 5.52
CA ARG A 18 -11.80 22.56 4.18
C ARG A 18 -10.99 21.82 3.11
N PHE A 19 -9.67 22.02 3.05
CA PHE A 19 -8.84 21.39 2.01
C PHE A 19 -8.22 20.04 2.40
N ARG A 20 -8.15 19.73 3.70
CA ARG A 20 -7.52 18.52 4.24
C ARG A 20 -8.54 17.50 4.72
N GLU A 21 -9.42 17.88 5.64
CA GLU A 21 -10.37 16.98 6.30
C GLU A 21 -11.43 16.43 5.33
N GLN A 22 -11.73 17.15 4.24
CA GLN A 22 -12.61 16.63 3.18
C GLN A 22 -11.98 15.43 2.44
N ARG A 23 -10.65 15.35 2.37
CA ARG A 23 -9.91 14.36 1.56
C ARG A 23 -9.26 13.26 2.39
N PHE A 24 -9.01 13.52 3.67
CA PHE A 24 -8.32 12.62 4.57
C PHE A 24 -9.22 12.35 5.78
N GLY A 25 -9.68 11.11 5.87
CA GLY A 25 -10.43 10.59 7.01
C GLY A 25 -10.01 9.16 7.29
N CYS A 26 -10.21 8.72 8.53
CA CYS A 26 -9.97 7.33 8.92
C CYS A 26 -11.30 6.60 9.02
N ARG A 27 -11.36 5.41 8.42
CA ARG A 27 -12.46 4.47 8.59
C ARG A 27 -11.88 3.16 9.07
N GLU A 28 -12.52 2.56 10.06
CA GLU A 28 -12.14 1.25 10.56
C GLU A 28 -12.46 0.16 9.52
N LEU A 29 -11.52 -0.77 9.33
CA LEU A 29 -11.69 -1.96 8.48
C LEU A 29 -12.02 -3.14 9.39
N VAL A 30 -13.33 -3.37 9.56
CA VAL A 30 -13.88 -4.32 10.54
C VAL A 30 -13.85 -5.76 10.02
N ASP A 31 -14.05 -5.95 8.72
CA ASP A 31 -14.05 -7.27 8.10
C ASP A 31 -12.74 -7.57 7.35
N GLU A 32 -12.43 -8.86 7.23
CA GLU A 32 -11.22 -9.34 6.56
C GLU A 32 -11.21 -9.01 5.06
N GLY A 33 -12.39 -8.99 4.42
CA GLY A 33 -12.54 -8.65 3.01
C GLY A 33 -12.16 -7.19 2.74
N GLY A 34 -12.66 -6.27 3.56
CA GLY A 34 -12.31 -4.86 3.53
C GLY A 34 -10.82 -4.63 3.76
N ARG A 35 -10.22 -5.38 4.70
CA ARG A 35 -8.77 -5.34 4.93
C ARG A 35 -7.97 -5.79 3.71
N LEU A 36 -8.32 -6.94 3.13
CA LEU A 36 -7.66 -7.47 1.93
C LEU A 36 -7.81 -6.52 0.74
N ALA A 37 -9.01 -5.99 0.52
CA ALA A 37 -9.27 -5.03 -0.54
C ALA A 37 -8.43 -3.75 -0.37
N CYS A 38 -8.30 -3.23 0.85
CA CYS A 38 -7.43 -2.10 1.14
C CYS A 38 -5.96 -2.40 0.86
N MET A 39 -5.47 -3.59 1.25
CA MET A 39 -4.09 -4.00 0.97
C MET A 39 -3.83 -4.06 -0.54
N VAL A 40 -4.69 -4.77 -1.29
CA VAL A 40 -4.58 -4.88 -2.76
C VAL A 40 -4.67 -3.51 -3.43
N TYR A 41 -5.56 -2.64 -2.97
CA TYR A 41 -5.67 -1.28 -3.51
C TYR A 41 -4.37 -0.49 -3.36
N VAL A 42 -3.74 -0.53 -2.19
CA VAL A 42 -2.47 0.15 -1.93
C VAL A 42 -1.36 -0.38 -2.83
N ASP A 43 -1.32 -1.68 -3.03
CA ASP A 43 -0.31 -2.33 -3.87
C ASP A 43 -0.39 -1.91 -5.33
N LEU A 44 -1.63 -1.81 -5.83
CA LEU A 44 -1.90 -1.48 -7.22
C LEU A 44 -1.87 0.02 -7.51
N ASN A 45 -1.69 0.88 -6.49
CA ASN A 45 -1.74 2.33 -6.70
C ASN A 45 -0.64 2.84 -7.65
N GLN A 46 0.57 2.28 -7.62
CA GLN A 46 1.64 2.70 -8.52
C GLN A 46 1.36 2.27 -9.96
N VAL A 47 0.80 1.08 -10.15
CA VAL A 47 0.34 0.60 -11.47
C VAL A 47 -0.76 1.50 -12.00
N LYS A 48 -1.77 1.78 -11.17
CA LYS A 48 -2.88 2.67 -11.52
C LYS A 48 -2.43 4.10 -11.84
N ALA A 49 -1.38 4.59 -11.17
CA ALA A 49 -0.80 5.90 -11.42
C ALA A 49 0.14 5.92 -12.65
N GLY A 50 0.37 4.78 -13.31
CA GLY A 50 1.32 4.67 -14.42
C GLY A 50 2.78 4.79 -14.01
N GLN A 51 3.09 4.62 -12.72
CA GLN A 51 4.43 4.72 -12.16
C GLN A 51 5.20 3.40 -12.20
N ALA A 52 4.49 2.28 -12.35
CA ALA A 52 5.04 0.94 -12.52
C ALA A 52 4.18 0.16 -13.54
N PRO A 53 4.77 -0.67 -14.41
CA PRO A 53 4.00 -1.50 -15.32
C PRO A 53 3.35 -2.71 -14.60
N HIS A 54 3.99 -3.22 -13.55
CA HIS A 54 3.51 -4.35 -12.76
C HIS A 54 3.69 -4.13 -11.25
N PRO A 55 2.95 -4.84 -10.39
CA PRO A 55 3.10 -4.75 -8.93
C PRO A 55 4.53 -5.06 -8.45
N GLU A 56 5.22 -5.99 -9.11
CA GLU A 56 6.60 -6.41 -8.83
C GLU A 56 7.60 -5.25 -9.00
N ASP A 57 7.28 -4.32 -9.90
CA ASP A 57 8.11 -3.14 -10.21
C ASP A 57 7.79 -1.93 -9.31
N SER A 58 6.84 -2.06 -8.37
CA SER A 58 6.38 -0.97 -7.52
C SER A 58 7.31 -0.74 -6.32
N ASN A 59 8.40 0.01 -6.53
CA ASN A 59 9.49 0.24 -5.55
C ASN A 59 9.11 0.98 -4.25
N TYR A 60 7.90 1.49 -4.14
CA TYR A 60 7.48 2.27 -2.96
C TYR A 60 6.10 1.84 -2.43
N SER A 61 5.79 0.54 -2.50
CA SER A 61 4.60 -0.04 -1.88
C SER A 61 4.93 -1.32 -1.12
N ALA A 62 4.06 -1.71 -0.18
CA ALA A 62 4.27 -2.87 0.69
C ALA A 62 4.26 -4.23 -0.05
N ILE A 63 3.95 -4.24 -1.35
CA ILE A 63 3.96 -5.46 -2.17
C ILE A 63 5.36 -6.07 -2.28
N GLN A 64 6.41 -5.25 -2.29
CA GLN A 64 7.78 -5.76 -2.39
C GLN A 64 8.16 -6.61 -1.18
N GLU A 65 7.83 -6.15 0.03
CA GLU A 65 8.09 -6.91 1.25
C GLU A 65 7.35 -8.26 1.23
N ARG A 66 6.09 -8.28 0.77
CA ARG A 66 5.33 -9.52 0.64
C ARG A 66 5.91 -10.47 -0.42
N LEU A 67 6.35 -9.95 -1.56
CA LEU A 67 6.99 -10.76 -2.60
C LEU A 67 8.32 -11.36 -2.11
N VAL A 68 9.12 -10.60 -1.37
CA VAL A 68 10.37 -11.12 -0.77
C VAL A 68 10.08 -12.21 0.25
N ALA A 69 9.09 -12.00 1.13
CA ALA A 69 8.68 -13.00 2.11
C ALA A 69 8.17 -14.28 1.43
N TRP A 70 7.35 -14.14 0.38
CA TRP A 70 6.84 -15.26 -0.39
C TRP A 70 7.96 -16.07 -1.06
N ARG A 71 8.86 -15.41 -1.78
CA ARG A 71 10.03 -16.05 -2.42
C ARG A 71 10.93 -16.77 -1.42
N LYS A 72 11.09 -16.22 -0.21
CA LYS A 72 11.85 -16.87 0.87
C LYS A 72 11.14 -18.14 1.36
N GLY A 73 9.82 -18.12 1.47
CA GLY A 73 9.01 -19.30 1.79
C GLY A 73 9.14 -20.39 0.74
N GLU A 74 9.05 -20.05 -0.55
CA GLU A 74 9.23 -21.00 -1.64
C GLU A 74 10.64 -21.62 -1.65
N ALA A 75 11.66 -20.80 -1.43
CA ALA A 75 13.04 -21.29 -1.33
C ALA A 75 13.22 -22.29 -0.18
N LEU A 76 12.63 -22.01 0.99
CA LEU A 76 12.70 -22.92 2.14
C LEU A 76 11.98 -24.25 1.84
N ALA A 77 10.77 -24.19 1.28
CA ALA A 77 10.01 -25.38 0.90
C ALA A 77 10.77 -26.24 -0.13
N GLY A 78 11.44 -25.61 -1.10
CA GLY A 78 12.28 -26.32 -2.07
C GLY A 78 13.45 -27.04 -1.42
N VAL A 79 14.11 -26.43 -0.44
CA VAL A 79 15.20 -27.07 0.33
C VAL A 79 14.68 -28.25 1.14
N GLU A 80 13.54 -28.11 1.82
CA GLU A 80 12.92 -29.19 2.59
C GLU A 80 12.56 -30.39 1.71
N ALA A 81 11.97 -30.15 0.53
CA ALA A 81 11.65 -31.20 -0.44
C ALA A 81 12.90 -31.97 -0.92
N LEU A 82 14.02 -31.27 -1.11
CA LEU A 82 15.29 -31.90 -1.48
C LEU A 82 15.89 -32.74 -0.34
N LEU A 83 15.70 -32.33 0.92
CA LEU A 83 16.22 -33.04 2.09
C LEU A 83 15.35 -34.24 2.49
N GLY A 84 14.04 -34.17 2.29
CA GLY A 84 13.07 -35.22 2.64
C GLY A 84 12.91 -36.35 1.61
N ASN A 85 13.59 -36.27 0.45
CA ASN A 85 13.52 -37.27 -0.62
C ASN A 85 14.73 -38.22 -0.62
N ARG A 86 15.28 -38.53 0.56
CA ARG A 86 16.36 -39.51 0.79
C ARG A 86 15.90 -40.63 1.72
#